data_AF-A0A8J5GBQ9-F1
#
_entry.id   AF-A0A8J5GBQ9-F1
#
_cell.length_a   1.000
_cell.length_b   1.000
_cell.length_c   1.000
_cell.angle_alpha   90.00
_cell.angle_beta   90.00
_cell.angle_gamma   90.00
#
_symmetry.space_group_name_H-M   'P 1'
#
loop_
_entity.id
_entity.type
_entity.pdbx_description
1 polymer ?
#
loop_
_entity_poly.entity_id
_entity_poly.type
_entity_poly.pdbx_seq_one_letter_code
_entity_poly.pdbx_strand_id
1 'polypeptide(L)'
;MQPVSSSGLANAIVETYELAEDCINTNYYGPKRVTEAFIPLLQSSQSPRIVNVSSLYGKRQYIRSERIKEELRNVDTHSYF
;
A
#
# COMPACT_ATOMS: atom_id res chain seq x y z
N MET A 1 -17.05 -0.61 20.14
CA MET A 1 -17.19 -1.20 18.78
C MET A 1 -16.93 -2.69 18.95
N GLN A 2 -17.94 -3.53 18.75
CA GLN A 2 -17.81 -4.99 18.88
C GLN A 2 -16.88 -5.52 17.78
N PRO A 3 -16.07 -6.58 18.03
CA PRO A 3 -15.29 -7.20 16.97
C PRO A 3 -16.28 -7.82 15.98
N VAL A 4 -16.18 -7.43 14.71
CA VAL A 4 -16.92 -8.10 13.64
C VAL A 4 -16.43 -9.55 13.59
N SER A 5 -17.32 -10.51 13.80
CA SER A 5 -16.99 -11.93 13.70
C SER A 5 -16.43 -12.22 12.32
N SER A 6 -15.16 -12.63 12.28
CA SER A 6 -14.39 -12.91 11.06
C SER A 6 -14.96 -14.04 10.18
N SER A 7 -15.94 -14.78 10.66
CA SER A 7 -16.49 -15.97 10.00
C SER A 7 -17.39 -15.69 8.79
N GLY A 8 -17.98 -14.49 8.68
CA GLY A 8 -18.87 -14.14 7.55
C GLY A 8 -18.14 -13.63 6.30
N LEU A 9 -17.07 -12.85 6.50
CA LEU A 9 -16.25 -12.27 5.42
C LEU A 9 -15.17 -13.23 4.91
N ALA A 10 -14.60 -14.06 5.80
CA ALA A 10 -13.54 -15.01 5.43
C ALA A 10 -14.01 -16.05 4.39
N ASN A 11 -15.30 -16.35 4.34
CA ASN A 11 -15.87 -17.28 3.35
C ASN A 11 -16.25 -16.59 2.02
N ALA A 12 -16.17 -15.26 1.92
CA ALA A 12 -16.55 -14.49 0.74
C ALA A 12 -15.36 -13.84 0.01
N ILE A 13 -14.17 -13.84 0.62
CA ILE A 13 -12.97 -13.26 0.02
C ILE A 13 -12.18 -14.39 -0.64
N VAL A 14 -12.15 -14.38 -1.97
CA VAL A 14 -11.28 -15.25 -2.76
C VAL A 14 -9.92 -14.56 -2.88
N GLU A 15 -8.89 -15.17 -2.30
CA GLU A 15 -7.50 -14.71 -2.43
C GLU A 15 -6.74 -15.69 -3.33
N THR A 16 -6.58 -15.34 -4.61
CA THR A 16 -5.71 -16.09 -5.53
C THR A 16 -4.38 -15.38 -5.74
N TYR A 17 -3.40 -16.09 -6.30
CA TYR A 17 -2.12 -15.50 -6.65
C TYR A 17 -2.27 -14.37 -7.67
N GLU A 18 -3.13 -14.57 -8.68
CA GLU A 18 -3.40 -13.58 -9.74
C GLU A 18 -4.03 -12.31 -9.14
N LEU A 19 -4.99 -12.47 -8.22
CA LEU A 19 -5.58 -11.32 -7.51
C LEU A 19 -4.56 -10.61 -6.61
N ALA A 20 -3.61 -11.34 -6.02
CA ALA A 20 -2.52 -10.73 -5.25
C ALA A 20 -1.57 -9.93 -6.15
N GLU A 21 -1.21 -10.45 -7.32
CA GLU A 21 -0.38 -9.76 -8.30
C GLU A 21 -1.08 -8.47 -8.80
N ASP A 22 -2.34 -8.57 -9.19
CA ASP A 22 -3.15 -7.42 -9.62
C ASP A 22 -3.31 -6.37 -8.51
N CYS A 23 -3.51 -6.83 -7.26
CA CYS A 23 -3.60 -5.96 -6.09
C CYS A 23 -2.32 -5.16 -5.89
N ILE A 24 -1.13 -5.78 -5.98
CA ILE A 24 0.15 -5.08 -5.84
C ILE A 24 0.41 -4.15 -7.05
N ASN A 25 0.13 -4.62 -8.27
CA ASN A 25 0.27 -3.82 -9.48
C ASN A 25 -0.60 -2.56 -9.47
N THR A 26 -1.82 -2.67 -8.94
CA THR A 26 -2.77 -1.57 -8.87
C THR A 26 -2.51 -0.66 -7.67
N ASN A 27 -2.37 -1.22 -6.47
CA ASN A 27 -2.38 -0.44 -5.23
C ASN A 27 -1.00 0.09 -4.81
N TYR A 28 0.08 -0.52 -5.31
CA TYR A 28 1.45 -0.05 -5.04
C TYR A 28 2.10 0.54 -6.28
N TYR A 29 2.27 -0.26 -7.35
CA TYR A 29 2.95 0.21 -8.55
C TYR A 29 2.12 1.22 -9.37
N GLY A 30 0.78 1.18 -9.26
CA GLY A 30 -0.11 2.16 -9.89
C GLY A 30 0.15 3.58 -9.37
N PRO A 31 -0.09 3.87 -8.07
CA PRO A 31 0.21 5.17 -7.47
C PRO A 31 1.65 5.61 -7.67
N LYS A 32 2.63 4.69 -7.63
CA LYS A 32 4.03 5.01 -7.93
C LYS A 32 4.17 5.58 -9.36
N ARG A 33 3.75 4.84 -10.39
CA ARG A 33 3.84 5.27 -11.79
C ARG A 33 3.10 6.57 -12.06
N VAL A 34 1.89 6.70 -11.51
CA VAL A 34 1.09 7.94 -11.63
C VAL A 34 1.81 9.10 -10.95
N THR A 35 2.32 8.90 -9.74
CA THR A 35 3.06 9.96 -9.04
C THR A 35 4.28 10.39 -9.85
N GLU A 36 5.12 9.46 -10.29
CA GLU A 36 6.31 9.73 -11.09
C GLU A 36 6.00 10.50 -12.37
N ALA A 37 4.96 10.09 -13.11
CA ALA A 37 4.54 10.76 -14.33
C ALA A 37 4.06 12.21 -14.09
N PHE A 38 3.49 12.49 -12.92
CA PHE A 38 2.96 13.81 -12.57
C PHE A 38 3.96 14.68 -11.78
N ILE A 39 5.11 14.16 -11.35
CA ILE A 39 6.15 14.94 -10.64
C ILE A 39 6.47 16.27 -11.34
N PRO A 40 6.75 16.32 -12.66
CA PRO A 40 7.10 17.58 -13.32
C PRO A 40 5.99 18.62 -13.23
N LEU A 41 4.72 18.20 -13.33
CA LEU A 41 3.58 19.09 -13.19
C LEU A 41 3.39 19.55 -11.75
N LEU A 42 3.52 18.63 -10.79
CA LEU A 42 3.43 18.96 -9.36
C LEU A 42 4.50 19.97 -8.94
N GLN A 43 5.72 19.87 -9.46
CA GLN A 43 6.81 20.82 -9.18
C GLN A 43 6.51 22.26 -9.63
N SER A 44 5.61 22.45 -10.61
CA SER A 44 5.19 23.78 -11.08
C SER A 44 4.04 24.39 -10.27
N SER A 45 3.40 23.62 -9.38
CA SER A 45 2.33 24.10 -8.51
C SER A 45 2.90 24.91 -7.34
N GLN A 46 2.20 25.96 -6.92
CA GLN A 46 2.53 26.71 -5.71
C GLN A 46 2.25 25.91 -4.43
N SER A 47 1.40 24.88 -4.49
CA SER A 47 1.07 24.02 -3.35
C SER A 47 0.72 22.61 -3.81
N PRO A 48 1.69 21.81 -4.27
CA PRO A 48 1.44 20.44 -4.70
C PRO A 48 1.04 19.55 -3.52
N ARG A 49 0.07 18.66 -3.76
CA ARG A 49 -0.38 17.68 -2.77
C ARG A 49 -0.55 16.33 -3.45
N ILE A 50 0.04 15.30 -2.88
CA ILE A 50 -0.22 13.90 -3.23
C ILE A 50 -0.95 13.27 -2.05
N VAL A 51 -2.08 12.63 -2.30
CA VAL A 51 -2.85 11.91 -1.29
C VAL A 51 -3.01 10.47 -1.75
N ASN A 52 -2.30 9.56 -1.10
CA ASN A 52 -2.45 8.12 -1.31
C ASN A 52 -3.54 7.59 -0.37
N VAL A 53 -4.62 7.06 -0.94
CA VAL A 53 -5.70 6.43 -0.18
C VAL A 53 -5.25 5.02 0.22
N SER A 54 -5.17 4.78 1.52
CA SER A 54 -4.76 3.49 2.10
C SER A 54 -5.86 2.90 2.99
N SER A 55 -5.55 1.83 3.71
CA SER A 55 -6.47 1.08 4.55
C SER A 55 -5.92 0.92 5.97
N LEU A 56 -6.82 0.72 6.94
CA LEU A 56 -6.45 0.31 8.31
C LEU A 56 -5.61 -0.98 8.33
N TYR A 57 -5.80 -1.86 7.33
CA TYR A 57 -5.02 -3.09 7.17
C TYR A 57 -3.60 -2.86 6.65
N GLY A 58 -3.26 -1.66 6.19
CA GLY A 58 -1.88 -1.27 5.84
C GLY A 58 -0.97 -1.08 7.06
N LYS A 59 -1.50 -1.17 8.29
CA LYS A 59 -0.69 -1.07 9.51
C LYS A 59 0.26 -2.25 9.62
N ARG A 60 1.52 -1.96 9.99
CA ARG A 60 2.60 -2.96 10.18
C ARG A 60 2.23 -4.14 11.07
N GLN A 61 1.34 -3.94 12.07
CA GLN A 61 0.89 -5.00 12.98
C GLN A 61 0.15 -6.15 12.26
N TYR A 62 -0.42 -5.90 11.07
CA TYR A 62 -1.13 -6.91 10.29
C TYR A 62 -0.23 -7.69 9.32
N ILE A 63 1.03 -7.27 9.14
CA ILE A 63 2.02 -8.04 8.38
C ILE A 63 2.46 -9.22 9.25
N ARG A 64 2.51 -10.44 8.71
CA ARG A 64 2.93 -11.62 9.49
C ARG A 64 4.44 -11.86 9.46
N SER A 65 5.11 -11.47 8.37
CA SER A 65 6.54 -11.69 8.18
C SER A 65 7.37 -10.70 9.00
N GLU A 66 8.11 -11.20 10.00
CA GLU A 66 9.04 -10.38 10.80
C GLU A 66 10.15 -9.77 9.96
N ARG A 67 10.64 -10.49 8.94
CA ARG A 67 11.61 -9.97 7.97
C ARG A 67 11.08 -8.73 7.27
N ILE A 68 9.86 -8.78 6.73
CA ILE A 68 9.23 -7.63 6.07
C ILE A 68 8.98 -6.49 7.06
N LYS A 69 8.60 -6.80 8.31
CA LYS A 69 8.46 -5.77 9.35
C LYS A 69 9.77 -5.06 9.65
N GLU A 70 10.90 -5.77 9.63
CA GLU A 70 12.24 -5.20 9.81
C GLU A 70 12.63 -4.32 8.61
N GLU A 71 12.43 -4.81 7.38
CA GLU A 71 12.67 -4.03 6.15
C GLU A 71 11.88 -2.71 6.17
N LEU A 72 10.63 -2.74 6.64
CA LEU A 72 9.77 -1.57 6.78
C LEU A 72 10.09 -0.68 7.99
N ARG A 73 11.01 -1.05 8.89
CA ARG A 73 11.44 -0.16 9.98
C ARG A 73 12.35 0.96 9.48
N ASN A 74 13.12 0.70 8.43
CA ASN A 74 14.14 1.62 7.97
C ASN A 74 13.71 2.27 6.66
N VAL A 75 13.06 3.43 6.80
CA VAL A 75 12.62 4.23 5.64
C VAL A 75 13.81 4.71 4.78
N ASP A 76 15.00 4.81 5.40
CA ASP A 76 16.23 5.28 4.74
C ASP A 76 17.04 4.17 4.04
N THR A 77 16.67 2.89 4.17
CA THR A 77 17.45 1.78 3.56
C THR A 77 17.18 1.61 2.06
N HIS A 78 16.24 2.36 1.49
CA HIS A 78 15.92 2.33 0.06
C HIS A 78 16.01 3.73 -0.59
N SER A 79 16.98 4.54 -0.17
CA SER A 79 17.43 5.74 -0.89
C SER A 79 18.23 5.35 -2.14
N TYR A 80 17.60 4.61 -3.04
CA TYR A 80 18.01 4.53 -4.45
C TYR A 80 16.97 5.22 -5.32
N PHE A 81 16.41 6.34 -4.86
CA PHE A 81 15.90 7.48 -5.62
C PHE A 81 15.92 8.71 -4.72
#